data_AF-A0A093ZPA2-F1
#
_entry.id   AF-A0A093ZPA2-F1
#
_cell.length_a   1.000
_cell.length_b   1.000
_cell.length_c   1.000
_cell.angle_alpha   90.00
_cell.angle_beta   90.00
_cell.angle_gamma   90.00
#
_symmetry.space_group_name_H-M   'P 1'
#
loop_
_entity.id
_entity.type
_entity.pdbx_description
1 polymer ?
#
loop_
_entity_poly.entity_id
_entity_poly.type
_entity_poly.pdbx_seq_one_letter_code
_entity_poly.pdbx_strand_id
1 'polypeptide(L)'
;MSQTAAADAPKPLDPQLGGAAIAPPPTIPDPSTLILRLLTPAEKEASWITNSVSWAGRLTQTDYFAREAANEASRLLRNGGIRFWGLTTEKEGGEIYAAVETLKKRVLVQTSKGFDVEDAYGIASVYTPAKYRGNGLAGTMMRKLGEWLDTEEANCRFSVLFSDVK
;
A
#
# COMPACT_ATOMS: atom_id res chain seq x y z
N MET A 1 3.42 41.99 -53.58
CA MET A 1 3.32 42.55 -52.23
C MET A 1 3.50 41.41 -51.25
N SER A 2 4.71 41.28 -50.69
CA SER A 2 5.06 40.18 -49.78
C SER A 2 4.66 40.54 -48.35
N GLN A 3 3.85 39.70 -47.71
CA GLN A 3 3.57 39.78 -46.27
C GLN A 3 4.73 39.14 -45.50
N THR A 4 5.41 39.94 -44.68
CA THR A 4 6.42 39.46 -43.72
C THR A 4 5.69 38.92 -42.48
N ALA A 5 5.95 37.66 -42.15
CA ALA A 5 5.50 37.04 -40.91
C ALA A 5 6.19 37.71 -39.71
N ALA A 6 5.40 38.17 -38.73
CA ALA A 6 5.92 38.65 -37.46
C ALA A 6 6.43 37.45 -36.65
N ALA A 7 7.72 37.48 -36.29
CA ALA A 7 8.32 36.52 -35.38
C ALA A 7 7.78 36.76 -33.96
N ASP A 8 7.20 35.71 -33.37
CA ASP A 8 6.68 35.72 -32.01
C ASP A 8 7.86 35.76 -31.01
N ALA A 9 7.88 36.77 -30.14
CA ALA A 9 8.94 36.91 -29.14
C ALA A 9 8.75 35.85 -28.04
N PRO A 10 9.83 35.17 -27.58
CA PRO A 10 9.71 34.19 -26.52
C PRO A 10 9.27 34.86 -25.21
N LYS A 11 8.22 34.30 -24.61
CA LYS A 11 7.66 34.73 -23.33
C LYS A 11 8.75 34.66 -22.23
N PRO A 12 8.85 35.65 -21.32
CA PRO A 12 9.84 35.61 -20.25
C PRO A 12 9.67 34.37 -19.38
N LEU A 13 10.77 33.69 -19.08
CA LEU A 13 10.83 32.60 -18.10
C LEU A 13 10.54 33.17 -16.70
N ASP A 14 9.55 32.60 -16.02
CA ASP A 14 9.21 32.95 -14.63
C ASP A 14 10.42 32.75 -13.70
N PRO A 15 10.89 33.79 -12.98
CA PRO A 15 12.11 33.72 -12.17
C PRO A 15 11.90 33.09 -10.78
N GLN A 16 10.96 32.15 -10.63
CA GLN A 16 10.69 31.46 -9.35
C GLN A 16 10.75 29.93 -9.48
N LEU A 17 11.87 29.40 -9.97
CA LEU A 17 12.37 28.12 -9.44
C LEU A 17 13.31 28.44 -8.27
N GLY A 18 12.72 28.76 -7.13
CA GLY A 18 13.42 28.66 -5.85
C GLY A 18 13.80 27.20 -5.66
N GLY A 19 15.10 26.93 -5.51
CA GLY A 19 15.61 25.59 -5.25
C GLY A 19 14.91 25.01 -4.02
N ALA A 20 14.01 24.05 -4.24
CA ALA A 20 13.50 23.24 -3.16
C ALA A 20 14.72 22.60 -2.50
N ALA A 21 14.96 22.96 -1.24
CA ALA A 21 15.99 22.33 -0.44
C ALA A 21 15.79 20.82 -0.55
N ILE A 22 16.79 20.12 -1.10
CA ILE A 22 16.78 18.66 -1.18
C ILE A 22 16.81 18.21 0.28
N ALA A 23 15.65 17.83 0.82
CA ALA A 23 15.57 17.25 2.15
C ALA A 23 16.56 16.08 2.20
N PRO A 24 17.34 15.93 3.29
CA PRO A 24 18.24 14.81 3.43
C PRO A 24 17.46 13.51 3.22
N PRO A 25 18.05 12.50 2.54
CA PRO A 25 17.37 11.23 2.34
C PRO A 25 16.91 10.70 3.69
N PRO A 26 15.68 10.21 3.79
CA PRO A 26 15.16 9.77 5.07
C PRO A 26 16.04 8.63 5.58
N THR A 27 16.40 8.67 6.87
CA THR A 27 17.12 7.57 7.51
C THR A 27 16.20 6.35 7.53
N ILE A 28 16.61 5.29 6.85
CA ILE A 28 15.88 4.02 6.83
C ILE A 28 16.55 3.08 7.83
N PRO A 29 15.81 2.58 8.84
CA PRO A 29 16.34 1.59 9.77
C PRO A 29 16.76 0.30 9.04
N ASP A 30 17.64 -0.49 9.64
CA ASP A 30 17.94 -1.83 9.12
C ASP A 30 16.62 -2.63 9.01
N PRO A 31 16.23 -3.08 7.80
CA PRO A 31 14.99 -3.82 7.61
C PRO A 31 14.86 -5.04 8.52
N SER A 32 15.97 -5.65 8.96
CA SER A 32 15.95 -6.80 9.87
C SER A 32 15.34 -6.46 11.25
N THR A 33 15.45 -5.20 11.68
CA THR A 33 14.98 -4.70 12.98
C THR A 33 13.50 -4.30 12.98
N LEU A 34 12.89 -4.18 11.80
CA LEU A 34 11.50 -3.75 11.67
C LEU A 34 10.53 -4.85 12.10
N ILE A 35 9.38 -4.42 12.61
CA ILE A 35 8.27 -5.31 12.97
C ILE A 35 7.09 -5.10 12.04
N LEU A 36 6.32 -6.16 11.83
CA LEU A 36 5.02 -6.08 11.18
C LEU A 36 3.94 -6.08 12.27
N ARG A 37 3.05 -5.09 12.26
CA ARG A 37 1.94 -5.02 13.21
C ARG A 37 0.65 -4.52 12.55
N LEU A 38 -0.46 -4.70 13.26
CA LEU A 38 -1.72 -4.07 12.87
C LEU A 38 -1.61 -2.55 12.98
N LEU A 39 -2.20 -1.88 12.01
CA LEU A 39 -2.34 -0.42 12.02
C LEU A 39 -3.50 -0.02 12.93
N THR A 40 -3.32 1.09 13.63
CA THR A 40 -4.42 1.81 14.27
C THR A 40 -5.35 2.42 13.19
N PRO A 41 -6.59 2.81 13.53
CA PRO A 41 -7.48 3.45 12.56
C PRO A 41 -6.88 4.68 11.89
N ALA A 42 -6.17 5.53 12.65
CA ALA A 42 -5.52 6.73 12.12
C ALA A 42 -4.35 6.38 11.18
N GLU A 43 -3.55 5.36 11.51
CA GLU A 43 -2.46 4.92 10.63
C GLU A 43 -2.98 4.23 9.37
N LYS A 44 -4.08 3.48 9.46
CA LYS A 44 -4.77 2.93 8.29
C LYS A 44 -5.19 4.06 7.34
N GLU A 45 -5.86 5.08 7.86
CA GLU A 45 -6.25 6.24 7.06
C GLU A 45 -5.03 6.95 6.46
N ALA A 46 -3.95 7.16 7.23
CA ALA A 46 -2.70 7.70 6.69
C ALA A 46 -2.09 6.82 5.58
N SER A 47 -2.21 5.50 5.70
CA SER A 47 -1.76 4.56 4.66
C SER A 47 -2.59 4.73 3.38
N TRP A 48 -3.91 4.94 3.47
CA TRP A 48 -4.75 5.25 2.31
C TRP A 48 -4.35 6.56 1.61
N ILE A 49 -3.95 7.61 2.35
CA ILE A 49 -3.43 8.86 1.77
C ILE A 49 -2.22 8.53 0.89
N THR A 50 -1.29 7.79 1.47
CA THR A 50 -0.02 7.44 0.84
C THR A 50 -0.23 6.54 -0.39
N ASN A 51 -1.10 5.54 -0.25
CA ASN A 51 -1.49 4.59 -1.29
C ASN A 51 -2.21 5.27 -2.47
N SER A 52 -3.01 6.32 -2.20
CA SER A 52 -3.77 7.04 -3.22
C SER A 52 -2.88 7.60 -4.34
N VAL A 53 -1.61 7.93 -4.04
CA VAL A 53 -0.62 8.41 -5.03
C VAL A 53 -0.43 7.41 -6.16
N SER A 54 -0.57 6.11 -5.90
CA SER A 54 -0.39 5.06 -6.92
C SER A 54 -1.71 4.39 -7.33
N TRP A 55 -2.74 4.40 -6.49
CA TRP A 55 -3.97 3.63 -6.71
C TRP A 55 -5.26 4.44 -6.81
N ALA A 56 -5.21 5.78 -6.71
CA ALA A 56 -6.39 6.61 -6.95
C ALA A 56 -6.85 6.57 -8.41
N GLY A 57 -5.93 6.36 -9.35
CA GLY A 57 -6.24 6.43 -10.77
C GLY A 57 -6.81 7.80 -11.13
N ARG A 58 -8.10 7.87 -11.48
CA ARG A 58 -8.82 9.11 -11.81
C ARG A 58 -9.61 9.71 -10.64
N LEU A 59 -9.66 9.02 -9.50
CA LEU A 59 -10.41 9.49 -8.34
C LEU A 59 -9.71 10.68 -7.69
N THR A 60 -10.49 11.62 -7.15
CA THR A 60 -9.96 12.55 -6.17
C THR A 60 -9.52 11.77 -4.92
N GLN A 61 -8.65 12.35 -4.10
CA GLN A 61 -8.26 11.68 -2.85
C GLN A 61 -9.48 11.43 -1.95
N THR A 62 -10.42 12.38 -1.85
CA THR A 62 -11.67 12.18 -1.10
C THR A 62 -12.49 11.01 -1.62
N ASP A 63 -12.64 10.87 -2.95
CA ASP A 63 -13.38 9.74 -3.53
C ASP A 63 -12.65 8.40 -3.34
N TYR A 64 -11.32 8.41 -3.41
CA TYR A 64 -10.50 7.24 -3.08
C TYR A 64 -10.76 6.77 -1.65
N PHE A 65 -10.75 7.69 -0.68
CA PHE A 65 -11.04 7.39 0.71
C PHE A 65 -12.44 6.83 0.91
N ALA A 66 -13.45 7.45 0.28
CA ALA A 66 -14.83 6.97 0.35
C ALA A 66 -14.96 5.55 -0.21
N ARG A 67 -14.24 5.25 -1.30
CA ARG A 67 -14.17 3.89 -1.88
C ARG A 67 -13.53 2.89 -0.92
N GLU A 68 -12.39 3.23 -0.31
CA GLU A 68 -11.71 2.33 0.64
C GLU A 68 -12.59 2.05 1.87
N ALA A 69 -13.24 3.08 2.42
CA ALA A 69 -14.20 2.92 3.51
C ALA A 69 -15.39 2.04 3.11
N ALA A 70 -15.94 2.21 1.90
CA ALA A 70 -17.02 1.37 1.39
C ALA A 70 -16.57 -0.08 1.18
N ASN A 71 -15.34 -0.31 0.71
CA ASN A 71 -14.76 -1.64 0.56
C ASN A 71 -14.63 -2.33 1.91
N GLU A 72 -14.05 -1.66 2.91
CA GLU A 72 -13.92 -2.16 4.29
C GLU A 72 -15.28 -2.51 4.91
N ALA A 73 -16.29 -1.68 4.69
CA ALA A 73 -17.66 -1.89 5.20
C ALA A 73 -18.43 -3.00 4.46
N SER A 74 -17.92 -3.49 3.32
CA SER A 74 -18.58 -4.52 2.54
C SER A 74 -18.78 -5.81 3.35
N ARG A 75 -19.78 -6.61 2.96
CA ARG A 75 -20.11 -7.88 3.63
C ARG A 75 -18.90 -8.81 3.77
N LEU A 76 -17.97 -8.74 2.82
CA LEU A 76 -16.82 -9.63 2.74
C LEU A 76 -15.66 -9.20 3.65
N LEU A 77 -15.52 -7.89 3.90
CA LEU A 77 -14.36 -7.33 4.61
C LEU A 77 -14.70 -6.86 6.03
N ARG A 78 -15.96 -6.57 6.32
CA ARG A 78 -16.40 -6.19 7.67
C ARG A 78 -16.11 -7.27 8.71
N ASN A 79 -16.11 -6.88 9.98
CA ASN A 79 -15.95 -7.79 11.14
C ASN A 79 -14.65 -8.62 11.10
N GLY A 80 -13.53 -8.01 10.71
CA GLY A 80 -12.22 -8.68 10.64
C GLY A 80 -11.98 -9.49 9.37
N GLY A 81 -12.84 -9.35 8.35
CA GLY A 81 -12.61 -9.88 7.02
C GLY A 81 -11.45 -9.19 6.29
N ILE A 82 -11.05 -7.99 6.71
CA ILE A 82 -9.81 -7.32 6.32
C ILE A 82 -8.99 -6.96 7.56
N ARG A 83 -7.65 -7.02 7.44
CA ARG A 83 -6.69 -6.46 8.39
C ARG A 83 -5.68 -5.61 7.65
N PHE A 84 -5.27 -4.51 8.29
CA PHE A 84 -4.30 -3.54 7.76
C PHE A 84 -3.02 -3.65 8.56
N TRP A 85 -1.91 -3.86 7.87
CA TRP A 85 -0.60 -4.11 8.48
C TRP A 85 0.39 -3.01 8.08
N GLY A 86 1.27 -2.65 9.01
CA GLY A 86 2.36 -1.71 8.79
C GLY A 86 3.70 -2.29 9.21
N LEU A 87 4.73 -2.00 8.41
CA LEU A 87 6.13 -2.24 8.73
C LEU A 87 6.73 -1.00 9.39
N THR A 88 7.21 -1.13 10.63
CA THR A 88 7.57 0.01 11.51
C THR A 88 8.65 -0.40 12.52
N THR A 89 9.21 0.56 13.25
CA THR A 89 10.14 0.32 14.37
C THR A 89 9.43 0.22 15.73
N GLU A 90 8.23 0.78 15.84
CA GLU A 90 7.49 0.99 17.07
C GLU A 90 6.28 0.07 17.19
N LYS A 91 6.00 -0.39 18.41
CA LYS A 91 4.81 -1.23 18.68
C LYS A 91 3.50 -0.46 18.55
N GLU A 92 3.53 0.85 18.71
CA GLU A 92 2.37 1.74 18.59
C GLU A 92 2.87 3.12 18.13
N GLY A 93 2.14 3.74 17.19
CA GLY A 93 2.58 4.97 16.54
C GLY A 93 3.85 4.77 15.70
N GLY A 94 4.46 5.88 15.31
CA GLY A 94 5.71 5.89 14.54
C GLY A 94 5.53 5.94 13.03
N GLU A 95 6.65 5.87 12.31
CA GLU A 95 6.68 5.93 10.85
C GLU A 95 6.33 4.57 10.25
N ILE A 96 5.31 4.55 9.39
CA ILE A 96 4.97 3.36 8.61
C ILE A 96 5.78 3.36 7.32
N TYR A 97 6.81 2.52 7.27
CA TYR A 97 7.73 2.44 6.12
C TYR A 97 7.13 1.68 4.93
N ALA A 98 6.22 0.75 5.17
CA ALA A 98 5.47 0.01 4.16
C ALA A 98 4.15 -0.50 4.77
N ALA A 99 3.13 -0.70 3.94
CA ALA A 99 1.83 -1.20 4.37
C ALA A 99 1.31 -2.31 3.45
N VAL A 100 0.47 -3.20 4.00
CA VAL A 100 -0.15 -4.31 3.27
C VAL A 100 -1.48 -4.70 3.94
N GLU A 101 -2.40 -5.25 3.16
CA GLU A 101 -3.71 -5.71 3.62
C GLU A 101 -3.87 -7.21 3.42
N THR A 102 -4.53 -7.87 4.38
CA THR A 102 -4.96 -9.26 4.25
C THR A 102 -6.47 -9.35 4.28
N LEU A 103 -7.05 -9.96 3.24
CA LEU A 103 -8.50 -10.12 3.05
C LEU A 103 -8.86 -11.59 3.23
N LYS A 104 -9.47 -11.95 4.35
CA LYS A 104 -9.86 -13.34 4.66
C LYS A 104 -10.96 -13.82 3.72
N LYS A 105 -10.81 -15.03 3.18
CA LYS A 105 -11.76 -15.70 2.28
C LYS A 105 -12.02 -17.12 2.75
N ARG A 106 -13.25 -17.58 2.57
CA ARG A 106 -13.59 -18.99 2.64
C ARG A 106 -13.51 -19.60 1.25
N VAL A 107 -12.71 -20.66 1.10
CA VAL A 107 -12.41 -21.29 -0.19
C VAL A 107 -12.73 -22.79 -0.17
N LEU A 108 -12.95 -23.35 -1.36
CA LEU A 108 -13.05 -24.79 -1.55
C LEU A 108 -11.68 -25.34 -1.96
N VAL A 109 -11.23 -26.38 -1.27
CA VAL A 109 -9.95 -27.03 -1.54
C VAL A 109 -10.22 -28.49 -1.85
N GLN A 110 -9.83 -28.92 -3.05
CA GLN A 110 -9.97 -30.32 -3.44
C GLN A 110 -8.95 -31.18 -2.70
N THR A 111 -9.42 -32.28 -2.12
CA THR A 111 -8.59 -33.30 -1.47
C THR A 111 -8.91 -34.68 -2.03
N SER A 112 -8.17 -35.71 -1.60
CA SER A 112 -8.45 -37.10 -1.99
C SER A 112 -9.79 -37.62 -1.46
N LYS A 113 -10.42 -36.92 -0.51
CA LYS A 113 -11.70 -37.30 0.12
C LYS A 113 -12.88 -36.46 -0.38
N GLY A 114 -12.67 -35.46 -1.24
CA GLY A 114 -13.72 -34.56 -1.71
C GLY A 114 -13.27 -33.10 -1.70
N PHE A 115 -14.12 -32.21 -1.21
CA PHE A 115 -13.81 -30.79 -1.05
C PHE A 115 -13.91 -30.38 0.42
N ASP A 116 -12.89 -29.69 0.90
CA ASP A 116 -12.86 -29.07 2.21
C ASP A 116 -13.08 -27.56 2.09
N VAL A 117 -13.68 -26.98 3.13
CA VAL A 117 -14.07 -25.58 3.20
C VAL A 117 -13.07 -24.88 4.13
N GLU A 118 -12.06 -24.21 3.58
CA GLU A 118 -10.85 -23.75 4.29
C GLU A 118 -10.66 -22.23 4.24
N ASP A 119 -9.89 -21.66 5.17
CA ASP A 119 -9.53 -20.25 5.13
C ASP A 119 -8.34 -19.98 4.19
N ALA A 120 -8.42 -18.89 3.44
CA ALA A 120 -7.35 -18.38 2.58
C ALA A 120 -7.35 -16.85 2.61
N TYR A 121 -6.28 -16.22 2.13
CA TYR A 121 -6.14 -14.76 2.18
C TYR A 121 -5.82 -14.17 0.81
N GLY A 122 -6.58 -13.14 0.43
CA GLY A 122 -6.13 -12.20 -0.59
C GLY A 122 -5.14 -11.22 0.04
N ILE A 123 -3.99 -10.99 -0.61
CA ILE A 123 -3.06 -9.94 -0.21
C ILE A 123 -3.24 -8.76 -1.15
N ALA A 124 -3.48 -7.58 -0.59
CA ALA A 124 -3.77 -6.37 -1.33
C ALA A 124 -2.94 -5.20 -0.79
N SER A 125 -2.95 -4.10 -1.55
CA SER A 125 -2.41 -2.81 -1.09
C SER A 125 -0.95 -2.87 -0.61
N VAL A 126 -0.14 -3.76 -1.21
CA VAL A 126 1.30 -3.88 -0.92
C VAL A 126 2.01 -2.61 -1.38
N TYR A 127 2.30 -1.71 -0.45
CA TYR A 127 2.82 -0.38 -0.76
C TYR A 127 4.10 -0.06 0.01
N THR A 128 5.03 0.60 -0.67
CA THR A 128 6.16 1.28 -0.05
C THR A 128 6.23 2.70 -0.63
N PRO A 129 6.21 3.76 0.21
CA PRO A 129 6.37 5.14 -0.25
C PRO A 129 7.62 5.30 -1.11
N ALA A 130 7.55 6.16 -2.13
CA ALA A 130 8.65 6.35 -3.08
C ALA A 130 9.99 6.66 -2.39
N LYS A 131 9.96 7.46 -1.31
CA LYS A 131 11.13 7.81 -0.48
C LYS A 131 11.82 6.61 0.20
N TYR A 132 11.16 5.45 0.26
CA TYR A 132 11.63 4.25 0.93
C TYR A 132 11.90 3.07 -0.03
N ARG A 133 11.52 3.18 -1.31
CA ARG A 133 11.71 2.11 -2.30
C ARG A 133 13.19 1.82 -2.56
N GLY A 134 13.49 0.60 -3.00
CA GLY A 134 14.87 0.16 -3.27
C GLY A 134 15.64 -0.33 -2.05
N ASN A 135 15.06 -0.26 -0.84
CA ASN A 135 15.72 -0.62 0.41
C ASN A 135 15.25 -1.97 0.99
N GLY A 136 14.65 -2.84 0.16
CA GLY A 136 14.20 -4.17 0.57
C GLY A 136 12.98 -4.23 1.50
N LEU A 137 12.39 -3.08 1.86
CA LEU A 137 11.30 -2.98 2.83
C LEU A 137 10.04 -3.77 2.44
N ALA A 138 9.61 -3.70 1.19
CA ALA A 138 8.48 -4.50 0.70
C ALA A 138 8.73 -6.01 0.87
N GLY A 139 9.94 -6.47 0.54
CA GLY A 139 10.32 -7.87 0.72
C GLY A 139 10.34 -8.29 2.18
N THR A 140 10.86 -7.43 3.07
CA THR A 140 10.84 -7.64 4.52
C THR A 140 9.42 -7.73 5.06
N MET A 141 8.54 -6.80 4.65
CA MET A 141 7.12 -6.81 5.03
C MET A 141 6.43 -8.10 4.61
N MET A 142 6.62 -8.51 3.34
CA MET A 142 6.00 -9.73 2.82
C MET A 142 6.52 -11.01 3.48
N ARG A 143 7.80 -11.07 3.86
CA ARG A 143 8.34 -12.20 4.65
C ARG A 143 7.67 -12.31 6.01
N LYS A 144 7.61 -11.20 6.76
CA LYS A 144 6.95 -11.16 8.08
C LYS A 144 5.45 -11.44 7.99
N LEU A 145 4.80 -11.02 6.90
CA LEU A 145 3.40 -11.36 6.65
C LEU A 145 3.24 -12.87 6.38
N GLY A 146 4.16 -13.47 5.64
CA GLY A 146 4.23 -14.92 5.44
C GLY A 146 4.37 -15.68 6.76
N GLU A 147 5.28 -15.23 7.64
CA GLU A 147 5.44 -15.79 8.98
C GLU A 147 4.12 -15.76 9.79
N TRP A 148 3.34 -14.68 9.69
CA TRP A 148 2.01 -14.62 10.31
C TRP A 148 1.00 -15.56 9.64
N LEU A 149 0.99 -15.65 8.30
CA LEU A 149 0.10 -16.54 7.56
C LEU A 149 0.32 -18.03 7.90
N ASP A 150 1.54 -18.41 8.28
CA ASP A 150 1.89 -19.78 8.71
C ASP A 150 1.45 -20.10 10.15
N THR A 151 0.92 -19.13 10.89
CA THR A 151 0.45 -19.35 12.27
C THR A 151 -0.93 -20.03 12.33
N GLU A 152 -1.19 -20.70 13.45
CA GLU A 152 -2.52 -21.23 13.77
C GLU A 152 -3.59 -20.12 13.85
N GLU A 153 -3.21 -18.89 14.20
CA GLU A 153 -4.12 -17.74 14.23
C GLU A 153 -4.66 -17.40 12.84
N ALA A 154 -3.78 -17.41 11.83
CA ALA A 154 -4.19 -17.18 10.45
C ALA A 154 -4.96 -18.38 9.89
N ASN A 155 -4.56 -19.61 10.25
CA ASN A 155 -5.11 -20.85 9.69
C ASN A 155 -5.22 -20.79 8.15
N CYS A 156 -4.19 -20.23 7.51
CA CYS A 156 -4.22 -19.90 6.09
C CYS A 156 -3.80 -21.10 5.26
N ARG A 157 -4.71 -21.63 4.44
CA ARG A 157 -4.38 -22.75 3.54
C ARG A 157 -3.49 -22.32 2.37
N PHE A 158 -3.75 -21.14 1.83
CA PHE A 158 -2.95 -20.47 0.79
C PHE A 158 -3.31 -18.98 0.75
N SER A 159 -2.42 -18.19 0.16
CA SER A 159 -2.68 -16.77 -0.14
C SER A 159 -2.53 -16.49 -1.63
N VAL A 160 -3.22 -15.45 -2.11
CA VAL A 160 -3.20 -15.01 -3.51
C VAL A 160 -3.05 -13.50 -3.54
N LEU A 161 -2.25 -13.02 -4.49
CA LEU A 161 -2.15 -11.61 -4.79
C LEU A 161 -2.07 -11.40 -6.29
N PHE A 162 -2.46 -10.22 -6.73
CA PHE A 162 -2.28 -9.75 -8.09
C PHE A 162 -1.82 -8.30 -8.04
N SER A 163 -0.89 -7.93 -8.91
CA SER A 163 -0.42 -6.56 -9.07
C SER A 163 -0.36 -6.25 -10.56
N ASP A 164 -1.07 -5.20 -10.97
CA ASP A 164 -1.01 -4.57 -12.29
C ASP A 164 -0.12 -3.33 -12.32
N VAL A 165 0.39 -2.91 -11.15
CA VAL A 165 1.33 -1.80 -11.04
C VAL A 165 2.69 -2.21 -11.60
N LYS A 166 3.18 -1.41 -12.56
CA LYS A 166 4.54 -1.50 -13.13
C LYS A 166 5.49 -0.56 -12.43
#